data_AF-A0A832GKE7-F1
#
_entry.id   AF-A0A832GKE7-F1
#
_cell.length_a   1.000
_cell.length_b   1.000
_cell.length_c   1.000
_cell.angle_alpha   90.00
_cell.angle_beta   90.00
_cell.angle_gamma   90.00
#
_symmetry.space_group_name_H-M   'P 1'
#
loop_
_entity.id
_entity.type
_entity.pdbx_description
1 polymer ?
#
loop_
_entity_poly.entity_id
_entity_poly.type
_entity_poly.pdbx_seq_one_letter_code
_entity_poly.pdbx_strand_id
1 'polypeptide(L)'
;MELLRPKAIAPGMTLGVVSPSSAIEADDLEKGLAPFYQRGYKLVLGEHALARRGYMVIEEDRQPGVFGFGSSVTYTFKRTDKPDSDLRSYERYMLSNIFGNADERTLDSLRYRFYTIISRIQDELYREVVNAGFFTANPERVRQGWAGLGIGLIVLAVMSGVVLLGLDSLFVEAVICLPIALGIVGIAVTVASGAMPARTA
;
A
#
# COMPACT_ATOMS: atom_id res chain seq x y z
N MET A 1 -4.48 -24.55 -16.93
CA MET A 1 -4.24 -24.07 -15.56
C MET A 1 -4.93 -25.02 -14.60
N GLU A 2 -4.16 -25.85 -13.90
CA GLU A 2 -4.68 -26.81 -12.93
C GLU A 2 -4.97 -26.06 -11.62
N LEU A 3 -6.25 -25.97 -11.25
CA LEU A 3 -6.68 -25.27 -10.04
C LEU A 3 -6.25 -26.10 -8.82
N LEU A 4 -5.15 -25.70 -8.18
CA LEU A 4 -4.75 -26.22 -6.88
C LEU A 4 -5.85 -25.93 -5.86
N ARG A 5 -6.68 -26.94 -5.55
CA ARG A 5 -7.65 -26.84 -4.45
C ARG A 5 -6.95 -27.16 -3.13
N PRO A 6 -6.91 -26.23 -2.16
CA PRO A 6 -6.34 -26.52 -0.86
C PRO A 6 -7.12 -27.63 -0.17
N LYS A 7 -6.41 -28.44 0.61
CA LYS A 7 -7.02 -29.51 1.43
C LYS A 7 -8.04 -28.90 2.39
N ALA A 8 -9.21 -29.52 2.50
CA ALA A 8 -10.27 -29.05 3.39
C ALA A 8 -9.80 -29.01 4.85
N ILE A 9 -10.17 -27.94 5.55
CA ILE A 9 -9.81 -27.72 6.96
C ILE A 9 -10.76 -28.54 7.83
N ALA A 10 -10.23 -29.35 8.74
CA ALA A 10 -11.00 -30.18 9.66
C ALA A 10 -11.31 -29.45 10.98
N PRO A 11 -12.43 -29.77 11.67
CA PRO A 11 -12.71 -29.29 13.02
C PRO A 11 -11.53 -29.56 13.97
N GLY A 12 -11.17 -28.58 14.81
CA GLY A 12 -9.99 -28.62 15.68
C GLY A 12 -8.73 -27.97 15.08
N MET A 13 -8.71 -27.71 13.77
CA MET A 13 -7.59 -26.96 13.14
C MET A 13 -7.66 -25.47 13.48
N THR A 14 -6.50 -24.81 13.44
CA THR A 14 -6.40 -23.36 13.68
C THR A 14 -6.72 -22.59 12.41
N LEU A 15 -7.62 -21.62 12.52
CA LEU A 15 -7.92 -20.66 11.46
C LEU A 15 -7.30 -19.32 11.83
N GLY A 16 -6.37 -18.87 11.00
CA GLY A 16 -5.86 -17.50 11.06
C GLY A 16 -6.90 -16.56 10.45
N VAL A 17 -7.46 -15.67 11.25
CA VAL A 17 -8.42 -14.66 10.78
C VAL A 17 -7.67 -13.35 10.63
N VAL A 18 -7.56 -12.86 9.40
CA VAL A 18 -6.97 -11.55 9.11
C VAL A 18 -8.06 -10.51 9.30
N SER A 19 -7.79 -9.52 10.17
CA SER A 19 -8.74 -8.44 10.41
C SER A 19 -9.04 -7.71 9.09
N PRO A 20 -10.32 -7.41 8.81
CA PRO A 20 -10.64 -6.49 7.72
C PRO A 20 -10.02 -5.12 8.01
N SER A 21 -9.71 -4.38 6.94
CA SER A 21 -9.07 -3.06 7.00
C SER A 21 -9.97 -1.98 7.65
N SER A 22 -11.23 -2.29 7.90
CA SER A 22 -12.22 -1.42 8.55
C SER A 22 -12.30 -1.69 10.04
N ALA A 23 -12.53 -0.65 10.84
CA ALA A 23 -12.79 -0.80 12.27
C ALA A 23 -14.06 -1.65 12.49
N ILE A 24 -13.94 -2.75 13.23
CA ILE A 24 -15.07 -3.59 13.68
C ILE A 24 -15.14 -3.48 15.20
N GLU A 25 -16.35 -3.27 15.74
CA GLU A 25 -16.60 -3.30 17.19
C GLU A 25 -16.31 -4.69 17.76
N ALA A 26 -15.75 -4.77 18.96
CA ALA A 26 -15.36 -6.06 19.55
C ALA A 26 -16.56 -7.03 19.60
N ASP A 27 -17.73 -6.54 20.00
CA ASP A 27 -18.97 -7.31 20.06
C ASP A 27 -19.41 -7.85 18.69
N ASP A 28 -19.27 -7.06 17.63
CA ASP A 28 -19.66 -7.46 16.29
C ASP A 28 -18.65 -8.45 15.69
N LEU A 29 -17.37 -8.30 16.01
CA LEU A 29 -16.35 -9.28 15.67
C LEU A 29 -16.62 -10.61 16.38
N GLU A 30 -16.93 -10.60 17.67
CA GLU A 30 -17.27 -11.81 18.42
C GLU A 30 -18.50 -12.53 17.85
N LYS A 31 -19.56 -11.79 17.51
CA LYS A 31 -20.74 -12.34 16.82
C LYS A 31 -20.37 -13.01 15.50
N GLY A 32 -19.48 -12.39 14.71
CA GLY A 32 -19.00 -12.94 13.44
C GLY A 32 -18.13 -14.19 13.61
N LEU A 33 -17.40 -14.30 14.72
CA LEU A 33 -16.50 -15.42 15.03
C LEU A 33 -17.20 -16.59 15.74
N ALA A 34 -18.30 -16.34 16.44
CA ALA A 34 -19.14 -17.33 17.13
C ALA A 34 -19.40 -18.64 16.34
N PRO A 35 -19.81 -18.61 15.05
CA PRO A 35 -20.08 -19.84 14.29
C PRO A 35 -18.84 -20.73 14.08
N PHE A 36 -17.63 -20.16 14.10
CA PHE A 36 -16.40 -20.92 13.95
C PHE A 36 -16.00 -21.61 15.26
N TYR A 37 -16.16 -20.94 16.40
CA TYR A 37 -15.99 -21.56 17.70
C TYR A 37 -16.96 -22.74 17.89
N GLN A 38 -18.23 -22.58 17.52
CA GLN A 38 -19.25 -23.64 17.59
C GLN A 38 -18.92 -24.84 16.70
N ARG A 39 -18.22 -24.63 15.59
CA ARG A 39 -17.75 -25.70 14.69
C ARG A 39 -16.42 -26.33 15.16
N GLY A 40 -15.94 -25.98 16.35
CA GLY A 40 -14.76 -26.57 16.98
C GLY A 40 -13.42 -26.04 16.46
N TYR A 41 -13.42 -24.89 15.77
CA TYR A 41 -12.18 -24.27 15.31
C TYR A 41 -11.53 -23.43 16.40
N LYS A 42 -10.19 -23.46 16.44
CA LYS A 42 -9.41 -22.52 17.26
C LYS A 42 -9.11 -21.29 16.42
N LEU A 43 -9.61 -20.13 16.83
CA LEU A 43 -9.36 -18.86 16.17
C LEU A 43 -8.21 -18.14 16.87
N VAL A 44 -7.27 -17.62 16.09
CA VAL A 44 -6.19 -16.76 16.58
C VAL A 44 -6.32 -15.44 15.84
N LEU A 45 -6.65 -14.37 16.58
CA LEU A 45 -6.65 -13.01 16.06
C LEU A 45 -5.23 -12.46 16.09
N GLY A 46 -4.84 -11.75 15.04
CA GLY A 46 -3.59 -10.98 15.07
C GLY A 46 -3.67 -9.90 16.15
N GLU A 47 -2.53 -9.59 16.79
CA GLU A 47 -2.41 -8.57 17.84
C GLU A 47 -3.03 -7.22 17.42
N HIS A 48 -2.94 -6.89 16.13
CA HIS A 48 -3.40 -5.63 15.59
C HIS A 48 -4.87 -5.61 15.17
N ALA A 49 -5.58 -6.75 15.20
CA ALA A 49 -6.97 -6.85 14.74
C ALA A 49 -7.93 -5.96 15.54
N LEU A 50 -7.62 -5.73 16.81
CA LEU A 50 -8.41 -4.90 17.73
C LEU A 50 -7.64 -3.68 18.24
N ALA A 51 -6.46 -3.39 17.68
CA ALA A 51 -5.61 -2.31 18.13
C ALA A 51 -6.21 -0.94 17.74
N ARG A 52 -7.15 -0.45 18.57
CA ARG A 52 -7.69 0.91 18.47
C ARG A 52 -6.79 1.84 19.28
N ARG A 53 -5.95 2.62 18.58
CA ARG A 53 -5.17 3.68 19.25
C ARG A 53 -6.03 4.84 19.75
N GLY A 54 -7.28 4.96 19.27
CA GLY A 54 -8.32 5.83 19.84
C GLY A 54 -8.11 7.32 19.61
N TYR A 55 -7.47 7.70 18.51
CA TYR A 55 -7.15 9.11 18.19
C TYR A 55 -8.26 9.84 17.43
N MET A 56 -9.09 9.09 16.70
CA MET A 56 -10.18 9.63 15.89
C MET A 56 -11.36 8.67 15.90
N VAL A 57 -12.56 9.23 15.80
CA VAL A 57 -13.82 8.50 15.67
C VAL A 57 -14.44 8.87 14.32
N ILE A 58 -15.08 7.89 13.69
CA ILE A 58 -15.82 8.08 12.45
C ILE A 58 -17.29 7.91 12.77
N GLU A 59 -18.09 8.95 12.55
CA GLU A 59 -19.54 8.90 12.63
C GLU A 59 -20.11 8.76 11.22
N GLU A 60 -21.05 7.83 11.05
CA GLU A 60 -21.81 7.62 9.82
C GLU A 60 -23.21 8.21 10.00
N ASP A 61 -23.51 9.29 9.28
CA ASP A 61 -24.86 9.85 9.20
C ASP A 61 -25.53 9.43 7.90
N ARG A 62 -26.61 8.66 8.01
CA ARG A 62 -27.42 8.22 6.87
C ARG A 62 -28.63 9.11 6.74
N GLN A 63 -28.64 9.94 5.71
CA GLN A 63 -29.81 10.73 5.39
C GLN A 63 -30.68 9.96 4.38
N PRO A 64 -31.90 9.55 4.76
CA PRO A 64 -32.82 8.92 3.83
C PRO A 64 -33.26 9.96 2.78
N GLY A 65 -33.11 9.63 1.51
CA GLY A 65 -33.52 10.50 0.41
C GLY A 65 -35.03 10.73 0.40
N VAL A 66 -35.42 11.86 -0.20
CA VAL A 66 -36.83 12.22 -0.38
C VAL A 66 -37.49 11.13 -1.24
N PHE A 67 -38.58 10.54 -0.74
CA PHE A 67 -39.29 9.41 -1.36
C PHE A 67 -38.48 8.11 -1.56
N GLY A 68 -37.42 7.88 -0.78
CA GLY A 68 -36.65 6.62 -0.85
C GLY A 68 -35.75 6.50 -2.09
N PHE A 69 -35.63 7.57 -2.88
CA PHE A 69 -34.68 7.65 -3.99
C PHE A 69 -33.37 8.28 -3.52
N GLY A 70 -32.31 7.46 -3.50
CA GLY A 70 -30.96 7.86 -3.10
C GLY A 70 -30.79 7.88 -1.58
N SER A 71 -29.86 7.08 -1.05
CA SER A 71 -29.34 7.28 0.31
C SER A 71 -28.01 7.99 0.20
N SER A 72 -27.86 9.12 0.88
CA SER A 72 -26.57 9.77 1.06
C SER A 72 -26.01 9.34 2.40
N VAL A 73 -24.80 8.77 2.37
CA VAL A 73 -24.05 8.42 3.57
C VAL A 73 -22.96 9.47 3.73
N THR A 74 -23.02 10.22 4.82
CA THR A 74 -22.01 11.21 5.17
C THR A 74 -21.13 10.65 6.27
N TYR A 75 -19.83 10.62 6.02
CA TYR A 75 -18.84 10.22 7.00
C TYR A 75 -18.19 11.45 7.61
N THR A 76 -18.21 11.54 8.94
CA THR A 76 -17.61 12.63 9.69
C THR A 76 -16.57 12.12 10.65
N PHE A 77 -15.38 12.69 10.57
CA PHE A 77 -14.24 12.38 11.42
C PHE A 77 -14.19 13.36 12.58
N LYS A 78 -14.13 12.84 13.81
CA LYS A 78 -13.93 13.62 15.03
C LYS A 78 -12.62 13.25 15.69
N ARG A 79 -11.84 14.26 16.08
CA ARG A 79 -10.61 14.10 16.84
C ARG A 79 -10.97 13.85 18.30
N THR A 80 -10.21 12.98 18.96
CA THR A 80 -10.33 12.76 20.41
C THR A 80 -9.33 13.63 21.19
N ASP A 81 -9.55 13.81 22.49
CA ASP A 81 -8.66 14.57 23.38
C ASP A 81 -7.34 13.84 23.71
N LYS A 82 -7.08 12.69 23.08
CA LYS A 82 -5.88 11.90 23.36
C LYS A 82 -4.62 12.63 22.87
N PRO A 83 -3.58 12.76 23.71
CA PRO A 83 -2.35 13.47 23.31
C PRO A 83 -1.57 12.71 22.24
N ASP A 84 -1.02 13.46 21.27
CA ASP A 84 -0.27 12.96 20.11
C ASP A 84 1.13 12.41 20.44
N SER A 85 1.48 12.29 21.73
CA SER A 85 2.84 11.95 22.18
C SER A 85 3.28 10.53 21.83
N ASP A 86 2.34 9.57 21.81
CA ASP A 86 2.57 8.15 21.45
C ASP A 86 2.39 7.88 19.95
N LEU A 87 2.06 8.89 19.15
CA LEU A 87 1.97 8.75 17.70
C LEU A 87 3.37 8.75 17.07
N ARG A 88 3.56 7.83 16.11
CA ARG A 88 4.73 7.84 15.22
C ARG A 88 4.71 9.10 14.36
N SER A 89 5.85 9.47 13.78
CA SER A 89 5.98 10.70 12.98
C SER A 89 4.93 10.78 11.86
N TYR A 90 4.78 9.72 11.07
CA TYR A 90 3.80 9.69 9.97
C TYR A 90 2.35 9.75 10.47
N GLU A 91 2.05 9.16 11.62
CA GLU A 91 0.70 9.17 12.21
C GLU A 91 0.35 10.56 12.70
N ARG A 92 1.30 11.23 13.38
CA ARG A 92 1.14 12.61 13.84
C ARG A 92 0.96 13.57 12.67
N TYR A 93 1.78 13.41 11.62
CA TYR A 93 1.67 14.21 10.40
C TYR A 93 0.32 13.98 9.69
N MET A 94 -0.15 12.74 9.60
CA MET A 94 -1.46 12.43 9.05
C MET A 94 -2.58 13.08 9.88
N LEU A 95 -2.57 12.90 11.20
CA LEU A 95 -3.59 13.43 12.10
C LEU A 95 -3.65 14.97 12.04
N SER A 96 -2.49 15.63 12.07
CA SER A 96 -2.40 17.09 12.00
C SER A 96 -2.91 17.65 10.68
N ASN A 97 -2.73 16.94 9.56
CA ASN A 97 -3.19 17.42 8.25
C ASN A 97 -4.67 17.11 7.97
N ILE A 98 -5.21 16.03 8.55
CA ILE A 98 -6.65 15.73 8.50
C ILE A 98 -7.42 16.84 9.21
N PHE A 99 -7.11 17.08 10.48
CA PHE A 99 -7.87 17.99 11.34
C PHE A 99 -7.45 19.47 11.17
N GLY A 100 -6.14 19.72 11.05
CA GLY A 100 -5.59 21.08 11.05
C GLY A 100 -5.95 21.79 12.36
N ASN A 101 -6.67 22.90 12.25
CA ASN A 101 -7.17 23.67 13.40
C ASN A 101 -8.61 23.31 13.81
N ALA A 102 -9.22 22.29 13.20
CA ALA A 102 -10.60 21.90 13.48
C ALA A 102 -10.63 20.50 14.08
N ASP A 103 -11.51 20.29 15.06
CA ASP A 103 -11.65 18.99 15.74
C ASP A 103 -12.59 18.03 14.98
N GLU A 104 -13.29 18.53 13.96
CA GLU A 104 -14.24 17.75 13.15
C GLU A 104 -14.09 18.05 11.65
N ARG A 105 -14.15 17.00 10.82
CA ARG A 105 -14.02 17.09 9.35
C ARG A 105 -14.88 16.04 8.66
N THR A 106 -15.60 16.44 7.61
CA THR A 106 -16.30 15.48 6.75
C THR A 106 -15.35 14.83 5.75
N LEU A 107 -15.65 13.59 5.34
CA LEU A 107 -14.87 12.86 4.33
C LEU A 107 -14.79 13.61 3.00
N ASP A 108 -15.87 14.28 2.61
CA ASP A 108 -15.92 15.06 1.36
C ASP A 108 -14.91 16.22 1.39
N SER A 109 -14.76 16.89 2.54
CA SER A 109 -13.79 17.98 2.72
C SER A 109 -12.33 17.51 2.62
N LEU A 110 -12.06 16.23 2.90
CA LEU A 110 -10.73 15.64 2.84
C LEU A 110 -10.37 15.15 1.44
N ARG A 111 -11.34 14.83 0.58
CA ARG A 111 -11.13 14.24 -0.76
C ARG A 111 -10.11 15.03 -1.59
N TYR A 112 -10.17 16.36 -1.55
CA TYR A 112 -9.31 17.25 -2.33
C TYR A 112 -8.10 17.80 -1.57
N ARG A 113 -7.90 17.44 -0.30
CA ARG A 113 -6.76 17.90 0.51
C ARG A 113 -5.83 16.76 0.90
N PHE A 114 -6.37 15.57 1.11
CA PHE A 114 -5.60 14.43 1.56
C PHE A 114 -4.60 13.95 0.51
N TYR A 115 -4.90 14.09 -0.79
CA TYR A 115 -3.98 13.63 -1.83
C TYR A 115 -2.63 14.36 -1.83
N THR A 116 -2.57 15.63 -1.44
CA THR A 116 -1.34 16.44 -1.47
C THR A 116 -0.34 16.01 -0.39
N ILE A 117 -0.82 15.35 0.67
CA ILE A 117 0.01 14.92 1.81
C ILE A 117 0.44 13.46 1.73
N ILE A 118 -0.18 12.64 0.86
CA ILE A 118 0.08 11.20 0.75
C ILE A 118 1.57 10.92 0.53
N SER A 119 2.22 11.62 -0.40
CA SER A 119 3.64 11.38 -0.71
C SER A 119 4.53 11.55 0.52
N ARG A 120 4.27 12.58 1.33
CA ARG A 120 5.04 12.84 2.55
C ARG A 120 4.73 11.81 3.65
N ILE A 121 3.48 11.39 3.80
CA ILE A 121 3.12 10.31 4.73
C ILE A 121 3.84 9.01 4.34
N GLN A 122 3.89 8.68 3.04
CA GLN A 122 4.61 7.52 2.54
C GLN A 122 6.11 7.59 2.84
N ASP A 123 6.74 8.74 2.61
CA ASP A 123 8.16 8.94 2.92
C ASP A 123 8.47 8.72 4.41
N GLU A 124 7.64 9.26 5.30
CA GLU A 124 7.80 9.08 6.75
C GLU A 124 7.53 7.63 7.18
N LEU A 125 6.54 6.97 6.58
CA LEU A 125 6.27 5.55 6.80
C LEU A 125 7.43 4.67 6.34
N TYR A 126 8.03 4.96 5.18
CA TYR A 126 9.20 4.23 4.70
C TYR A 126 10.42 4.40 5.60
N ARG A 127 10.61 5.59 6.18
CA ARG A 127 11.67 5.80 7.18
C ARG A 127 11.41 4.97 8.42
N GLU A 128 10.18 4.92 8.88
CA GLU A 128 9.81 4.16 10.08
C GLU A 128 9.99 2.65 9.91
N VAL A 129 9.60 2.07 8.76
CA VAL A 129 9.79 0.63 8.52
C VAL A 129 11.26 0.25 8.38
N VAL A 130 12.12 1.17 7.92
CA VAL A 130 13.57 0.98 7.90
C VAL A 130 14.14 1.06 9.32
N ASN A 131 13.71 2.05 10.11
CA ASN A 131 14.11 2.17 11.53
C ASN A 131 13.67 0.96 12.36
N ALA A 132 12.50 0.40 12.05
CA ALA A 132 11.99 -0.82 12.67
C ALA A 132 12.68 -2.10 12.16
N GLY A 133 13.65 -1.99 11.24
CA GLY A 133 14.44 -3.12 10.75
C GLY A 133 13.73 -4.04 9.76
N PHE A 134 12.57 -3.65 9.22
CA PHE A 134 11.86 -4.45 8.22
C PHE A 134 12.52 -4.38 6.83
N PHE A 135 13.27 -3.31 6.55
CA PHE A 135 14.00 -3.12 5.30
C PHE A 135 15.41 -2.58 5.56
N THR A 136 16.39 -3.01 4.75
CA THR A 136 17.78 -2.50 4.79
C THR A 136 17.90 -1.04 4.38
N ALA A 137 17.04 -0.59 3.46
CA ALA A 137 17.07 0.73 2.87
C ALA A 137 15.66 1.16 2.46
N ASN A 138 15.48 2.46 2.21
CA ASN A 138 14.19 3.00 1.76
C ASN A 138 13.74 2.29 0.46
N PRO A 139 12.64 1.52 0.46
CA PRO A 139 12.20 0.74 -0.69
C PRO A 139 11.94 1.60 -1.93
N GLU A 140 11.44 2.82 -1.75
CA GLU A 140 11.14 3.73 -2.84
C GLU A 140 12.42 4.18 -3.55
N ARG A 141 13.46 4.52 -2.79
CA ARG A 141 14.77 4.90 -3.37
C ARG A 141 15.44 3.75 -4.10
N VAL A 142 15.34 2.53 -3.57
CA VAL A 142 15.88 1.33 -4.23
C VAL A 142 15.16 1.11 -5.56
N ARG A 143 13.83 1.15 -5.57
CA ARG A 143 13.03 1.01 -6.80
C ARG A 143 13.39 2.08 -7.82
N GLN A 144 13.43 3.35 -7.42
CA GLN A 144 13.76 4.46 -8.30
C GLN A 144 15.20 4.37 -8.85
N GLY A 145 16.17 3.93 -8.05
CA GLY A 145 17.54 3.73 -8.50
C GLY A 145 17.65 2.67 -9.61
N TRP A 146 17.01 1.51 -9.41
CA TRP A 146 17.00 0.44 -10.40
C TRP A 146 16.15 0.77 -11.63
N ALA A 147 15.01 1.43 -11.45
CA ALA A 147 14.20 1.93 -12.57
C ALA A 147 14.96 2.98 -13.38
N GLY A 148 15.66 3.91 -12.74
CA GLY A 148 16.50 4.90 -13.39
C GLY A 148 17.66 4.28 -14.18
N LEU A 149 18.31 3.25 -13.63
CA LEU A 149 19.33 2.47 -14.33
C LEU A 149 18.74 1.78 -15.58
N GLY A 150 17.59 1.11 -15.43
CA GLY A 150 16.90 0.45 -16.54
C GLY A 150 16.50 1.42 -17.65
N ILE A 151 15.92 2.57 -17.30
CA ILE A 151 15.59 3.65 -18.24
C ILE A 151 16.86 4.17 -18.91
N GLY A 152 17.95 4.38 -18.17
CA GLY A 152 19.24 4.81 -18.71
C GLY A 152 19.78 3.85 -19.76
N LEU A 153 19.69 2.53 -19.53
CA LEU A 153 20.08 1.52 -20.52
C LEU A 153 19.20 1.55 -21.77
N ILE A 154 17.89 1.74 -21.63
CA ILE A 154 16.97 1.87 -22.77
C ILE A 154 17.33 3.11 -23.59
N VAL A 155 17.58 4.26 -22.95
CA VAL A 155 17.99 5.49 -23.65
C VAL A 155 19.31 5.28 -24.38
N LEU A 156 20.29 4.65 -23.74
CA LEU A 156 21.57 4.33 -24.38
C LEU A 156 21.40 3.37 -25.57
N ALA A 157 20.49 2.39 -25.47
CA ALA A 157 20.17 1.47 -26.56
C ALA A 157 19.60 2.22 -27.77
N VAL A 158 18.65 3.11 -27.53
CA VAL A 158 18.02 3.91 -28.59
C VAL A 158 19.04 4.86 -29.22
N MET A 159 19.81 5.60 -28.42
CA MET A 159 20.82 6.54 -28.91
C MET A 159 21.92 5.86 -29.72
N SER A 160 22.44 4.73 -29.23
CA SER A 160 23.44 3.96 -29.98
C SER A 160 22.85 3.38 -31.27
N GLY A 161 21.61 2.89 -31.24
CA GLY A 161 20.90 2.43 -32.43
C GLY A 161 20.75 3.53 -33.49
N VAL A 162 20.34 4.74 -33.10
CA VAL A 162 20.20 5.89 -34.02
C VAL A 162 21.54 6.29 -34.64
N VAL A 163 22.61 6.35 -33.84
CA VAL A 163 23.96 6.67 -34.35
C VAL A 163 24.43 5.60 -35.35
N LEU A 164 24.19 4.32 -35.06
CA LEU A 164 24.57 3.22 -35.93
C LEU A 164 23.83 3.23 -37.27
N LEU A 165 22.55 3.62 -37.28
CA LEU A 165 21.75 3.77 -38.51
C LEU A 165 22.24 4.91 -39.42
N GLY A 166 22.94 5.90 -38.86
CA GLY A 166 23.51 7.03 -39.61
C GLY A 166 24.91 6.76 -40.20
N LEU A 167 25.48 5.57 -39.98
CA LEU A 167 26.81 5.20 -40.48
C LEU A 167 26.70 4.26 -41.70
N ASP A 168 27.37 4.63 -42.80
CA ASP A 168 27.27 4.01 -44.14
C ASP A 168 28.01 2.66 -44.32
N SER A 169 28.10 1.81 -43.29
CA SER A 169 29.02 0.65 -43.31
C SER A 169 28.35 -0.72 -43.28
N LEU A 170 28.96 -1.69 -43.99
CA LEU A 170 28.65 -3.12 -44.05
C LEU A 170 28.67 -3.87 -42.69
N PHE A 171 28.93 -3.18 -41.57
CA PHE A 171 28.95 -3.74 -40.21
C PHE A 171 27.59 -3.69 -39.50
N VAL A 172 26.56 -3.11 -40.13
CA VAL A 172 25.25 -2.83 -39.52
C VAL A 172 24.50 -4.09 -39.09
N GLU A 173 24.59 -5.22 -39.80
CA GLU A 173 23.82 -6.43 -39.47
C GLU A 173 24.25 -7.08 -38.15
N ALA A 174 25.55 -7.15 -37.84
CA ALA A 174 26.03 -7.74 -36.59
C ALA A 174 25.98 -6.76 -35.40
N VAL A 175 26.16 -5.46 -35.68
CA VAL A 175 26.25 -4.43 -34.62
C VAL A 175 24.88 -3.96 -34.15
N ILE A 176 23.81 -4.11 -34.96
CA ILE A 176 22.41 -3.83 -34.54
C ILE A 176 21.94 -4.73 -33.39
N CYS A 177 22.48 -5.96 -33.25
CA CYS A 177 22.11 -6.84 -32.14
C CYS A 177 22.49 -6.27 -30.77
N LEU A 178 23.54 -5.44 -30.69
CA LEU A 178 23.99 -4.84 -29.43
C LEU A 178 22.98 -3.87 -28.81
N PRO A 179 22.47 -2.82 -29.51
CA PRO A 179 21.46 -1.94 -28.96
C PRO A 179 20.15 -2.68 -28.64
N ILE A 180 19.76 -3.67 -29.45
CA ILE A 180 18.56 -4.49 -29.17
C ILE A 180 18.74 -5.28 -27.87
N ALA A 181 19.87 -5.97 -27.70
CA ALA A 181 20.17 -6.72 -26.48
C ALA A 181 20.22 -5.79 -25.25
N LEU A 182 20.86 -4.63 -25.38
CA LEU A 182 20.92 -3.62 -24.32
C LEU A 182 19.52 -3.10 -23.93
N GLY A 183 18.65 -2.87 -24.92
CA GLY A 183 17.27 -2.46 -24.69
C GLY A 183 16.45 -3.51 -23.94
N ILE A 184 16.59 -4.78 -24.32
CA ILE A 184 15.93 -5.91 -23.63
C ILE A 184 16.41 -6.00 -22.17
N VAL A 185 17.71 -5.86 -21.92
CA VAL A 185 18.26 -5.84 -20.55
C VAL A 185 17.71 -4.64 -19.76
N GLY A 186 17.63 -3.46 -20.38
CA GLY A 186 17.05 -2.28 -19.74
C GLY A 186 15.58 -2.47 -19.34
N ILE A 187 14.77 -3.10 -20.20
CA ILE A 187 13.38 -3.46 -19.88
C ILE A 187 13.33 -4.47 -18.74
N ALA A 188 14.16 -5.52 -18.79
CA ALA A 188 14.20 -6.54 -17.75
C ALA A 188 14.58 -5.95 -16.38
N VAL A 189 15.58 -5.07 -16.32
CA VAL A 189 15.98 -4.35 -15.09
C VAL A 189 14.85 -3.46 -14.58
N THR A 190 14.14 -2.76 -15.48
CA THR A 190 13.02 -1.89 -15.09
C THR A 190 11.87 -2.70 -14.49
N VAL A 191 11.51 -3.84 -15.08
CA VAL A 191 10.48 -4.75 -14.55
C VAL A 191 10.91 -5.37 -13.22
N ALA A 192 12.18 -5.77 -13.10
CA ALA A 192 12.72 -6.37 -11.89
C ALA A 192 12.88 -5.37 -10.72
N SER A 193 12.98 -4.06 -11.02
CA SER A 193 13.19 -3.00 -10.01
C SER A 193 12.17 -3.03 -8.86
N GLY A 194 10.92 -3.42 -9.14
CA GLY A 194 9.85 -3.48 -8.15
C GLY A 194 10.06 -4.55 -7.07
N ALA A 195 10.75 -5.64 -7.42
CA ALA A 195 11.00 -6.80 -6.56
C ALA A 195 12.34 -6.75 -5.81
N MET A 196 13.21 -5.79 -6.14
CA MET A 196 14.56 -5.67 -5.57
C MET A 196 14.69 -5.13 -4.13
N PRO A 197 13.71 -4.46 -3.50
CA PRO A 197 13.87 -4.05 -2.11
C PRO A 197 14.14 -5.26 -1.19
N ALA A 198 15.35 -5.32 -0.63
CA ALA A 198 15.76 -6.39 0.27
C ALA A 198 14.99 -6.28 1.60
N ARG A 199 14.14 -7.29 1.85
CA ARG A 199 13.43 -7.47 3.12
C ARG A 199 14.39 -8.11 4.13
N THR A 200 14.46 -7.55 5.33
CA THR A 200 15.33 -8.05 6.41
C THR A 200 14.60 -8.90 7.44
N ALA A 201 13.27 -9.04 7.28
CA ALA A 201 12.41 -9.89 8.10
C ALA A 201 11.37 -10.61 7.23
#